data_AF-A0A4W3HLG3-F1
#
_entry.id   AF-A0A4W3HLG3-F1
#
_cell.length_a   1.000
_cell.length_b   1.000
_cell.length_c   1.000
_cell.angle_alpha   90.00
_cell.angle_beta   90.00
_cell.angle_gamma   90.00
#
_symmetry.space_group_name_H-M   'P 1'
#
loop_
_entity.id
_entity.type
_entity.pdbx_description
1 polymer ?
#
loop_
_entity_poly.entity_id
_entity_poly.type
_entity_poly.pdbx_seq_one_letter_code
_entity_poly.pdbx_strand_id
1 'polypeptide(L)'
;IIVLLLLTGVSDSINKYYQNSKASQEKVDGSKSVNDSKSTQETTASLFDKVLLNGSNKINELKKKVDLLDLSLVNNKICGVQSNLPCHKDLCGGALCRDDYGNRRCGGPYCNGALTVSKDAKIKAEETDDQMNNLLKQLQDTINQIDSVRKVTQESKDKATRLSDKITEMKNRLKKDKEQMKTVIQKVKDFLTVLKKWRTKGRRSRKFFQKSKMSTKK
;
A
#
# COMPACT_ATOMS: atom_id res chain seq x y z
N ILE A 1 51.19 -64.33 -96.89
CA ILE A 1 52.10 -64.86 -95.85
C ILE A 1 52.63 -63.74 -94.96
N ILE A 2 53.28 -62.70 -95.51
CA ILE A 2 53.84 -61.58 -94.73
C ILE A 2 52.78 -60.83 -93.88
N VAL A 3 51.61 -60.50 -94.43
CA VAL A 3 50.53 -59.80 -93.69
C VAL A 3 49.95 -60.62 -92.53
N LEU A 4 49.83 -61.94 -92.69
CA LEU A 4 49.38 -62.86 -91.63
C LEU A 4 50.40 -62.95 -90.50
N LEU A 5 51.69 -63.01 -90.82
CA LEU A 5 52.77 -62.99 -89.83
C LEU A 5 52.84 -61.64 -89.06
N LEU A 6 52.48 -60.54 -89.70
CA LEU A 6 52.38 -59.22 -89.05
C LEU A 6 51.19 -59.15 -88.10
N LEU A 7 50.03 -59.68 -88.48
CA LEU A 7 48.82 -59.68 -87.63
C LEU A 7 48.97 -60.58 -86.39
N THR A 8 49.60 -61.75 -86.53
CA THR A 8 49.90 -62.62 -85.38
C THR A 8 50.89 -61.95 -84.44
N GLY A 9 51.94 -61.30 -84.97
CA GLY A 9 52.91 -60.56 -84.16
C GLY A 9 52.31 -59.36 -83.40
N VAL A 10 51.33 -58.67 -83.98
CA VAL A 10 50.59 -57.59 -83.31
C VAL A 10 49.68 -58.13 -82.20
N SER A 11 48.95 -59.22 -82.45
CA SER A 11 48.08 -59.86 -81.44
C SER A 11 48.89 -60.38 -80.24
N ASP A 12 50.02 -61.02 -80.50
CA ASP A 12 50.93 -61.50 -79.46
C ASP A 12 51.50 -60.36 -78.62
N SER A 13 51.83 -59.23 -79.28
CA SER A 13 52.29 -58.02 -78.60
C SER A 13 51.19 -57.41 -77.73
N ILE A 14 49.95 -57.27 -78.24
CA ILE A 14 48.82 -56.73 -77.47
C ILE A 14 48.53 -57.59 -76.24
N ASN A 15 48.49 -58.91 -76.41
CA ASN A 15 48.26 -59.82 -75.29
C ASN A 15 49.38 -59.70 -74.23
N LYS A 16 50.64 -59.61 -74.66
CA LYS A 16 51.77 -59.38 -73.76
C LYS A 16 51.65 -58.06 -72.98
N TYR A 17 51.27 -56.96 -73.64
CA TYR A 17 51.04 -55.68 -72.97
C TYR A 17 49.85 -55.73 -72.00
N TYR A 18 48.76 -56.43 -72.36
CA TYR A 18 47.60 -56.60 -71.49
C TYR A 18 47.95 -57.40 -70.21
N GLN A 19 48.66 -58.52 -70.35
CA GLN A 19 49.09 -59.31 -69.19
C GLN A 19 50.07 -58.53 -68.30
N ASN A 20 50.99 -57.77 -68.90
CA ASN A 20 51.89 -56.88 -68.15
C ASN A 20 51.11 -55.77 -67.41
N SER A 21 50.09 -55.19 -68.05
CA SER A 21 49.23 -54.19 -67.42
C SER A 21 48.44 -54.77 -66.25
N LYS A 22 47.90 -55.98 -66.40
CA LYS A 22 47.16 -56.69 -65.35
C LYS A 22 48.06 -57.04 -64.17
N ALA A 23 49.25 -57.57 -64.42
CA ALA A 23 50.23 -57.87 -63.38
C ALA A 23 50.72 -56.60 -62.66
N SER A 24 50.84 -55.47 -63.38
CA SER A 24 51.14 -54.17 -62.78
C SER A 24 49.98 -53.65 -61.92
N GLN A 25 48.73 -53.82 -62.35
CA GLN A 25 47.55 -53.45 -61.57
C GLN A 25 47.44 -54.26 -60.27
N GLU A 26 47.60 -55.59 -60.34
CA GLU A 26 47.58 -56.47 -59.17
C GLU A 26 48.68 -56.11 -58.15
N LYS A 27 49.88 -55.70 -58.63
CA LYS A 27 50.96 -55.19 -57.78
C LYS A 27 50.62 -53.86 -57.11
N VAL A 28 49.89 -52.98 -57.80
CA VAL A 28 49.45 -51.68 -57.25
C VAL A 28 48.31 -51.87 -56.25
N ASP A 29 47.32 -52.71 -56.56
CA ASP A 29 46.19 -53.00 -55.67
C ASP A 29 46.65 -53.75 -54.40
N GLY A 30 47.60 -54.67 -54.54
CA GLY A 30 48.26 -55.34 -53.42
C GLY A 30 49.32 -54.48 -52.72
N SER A 31 49.63 -53.29 -53.23
CA SER A 31 50.64 -52.43 -52.63
C SER A 31 50.20 -51.96 -51.25
N LYS A 32 51.17 -51.84 -50.35
CA LYS A 32 50.94 -51.32 -49.01
C LYS A 32 50.26 -49.94 -49.03
N SER A 33 50.63 -49.06 -49.98
CA SER A 33 50.07 -47.72 -50.08
C SER A 33 48.57 -47.69 -50.43
N VAL A 34 48.09 -48.59 -51.29
CA VAL A 34 46.66 -48.67 -51.64
C VAL A 34 45.85 -49.25 -50.49
N ASN A 35 46.37 -50.28 -49.83
CA ASN A 35 45.75 -50.88 -48.64
C ASN A 35 45.71 -49.90 -47.45
N ASP A 36 46.80 -49.17 -47.21
CA ASP A 36 46.88 -48.12 -46.19
C ASP A 36 45.88 -46.99 -46.50
N SER A 37 45.72 -46.61 -47.77
CA SER A 37 44.73 -45.61 -48.20
C SER A 37 43.30 -46.08 -47.92
N LYS A 38 42.96 -47.31 -48.31
CA LYS A 38 41.63 -47.91 -48.05
C LYS A 38 41.34 -48.00 -46.55
N SER A 39 42.29 -48.49 -45.76
CA SER A 39 42.20 -48.55 -44.30
C SER A 39 42.05 -47.16 -43.67
N THR A 40 42.79 -46.17 -44.18
CA THR A 40 42.69 -44.77 -43.73
C THR A 40 41.31 -44.19 -44.04
N GLN A 41 40.73 -44.47 -45.22
CA GLN A 41 39.39 -44.02 -45.58
C GLN A 41 38.32 -44.63 -44.68
N GLU A 42 38.37 -45.95 -44.43
CA GLU A 42 37.44 -46.65 -43.52
C GLU A 42 37.56 -46.13 -42.08
N THR A 43 38.79 -45.95 -41.60
CA THR A 43 39.06 -45.38 -40.28
C THR A 43 38.52 -43.95 -40.17
N THR A 44 38.77 -43.12 -41.18
CA THR A 44 38.33 -41.72 -41.23
C THR A 44 36.81 -41.63 -41.26
N ALA A 45 36.12 -42.45 -42.05
CA ALA A 45 34.66 -42.53 -42.07
C ALA A 45 34.10 -42.91 -40.69
N SER A 46 34.67 -43.95 -40.05
CA SER A 46 34.24 -44.38 -38.71
C SER A 46 34.46 -43.32 -37.63
N LEU A 47 35.53 -42.52 -37.75
CA LEU A 47 35.82 -41.40 -36.85
C LEU A 47 34.82 -40.26 -37.07
N PHE A 48 34.49 -39.93 -38.32
CA PHE A 48 33.45 -38.94 -38.64
C PHE A 48 32.10 -39.34 -38.07
N ASP A 49 31.68 -40.60 -38.24
CA ASP A 49 30.43 -41.09 -37.68
C ASP A 49 30.41 -40.98 -36.15
N LYS A 50 31.51 -41.36 -35.49
CA LYS A 50 31.64 -41.21 -34.03
C LYS A 50 31.57 -39.75 -33.59
N VAL A 51 32.21 -38.83 -34.31
CA VAL A 51 32.18 -37.39 -34.00
C VAL A 51 30.78 -36.82 -34.19
N LEU A 52 30.10 -37.16 -35.28
CA LEU A 52 28.73 -36.73 -35.56
C LEU A 52 27.74 -37.25 -34.51
N LEU A 53 27.81 -38.54 -34.18
CA LEU A 53 26.96 -39.14 -33.15
C LEU A 53 27.22 -38.54 -31.77
N ASN A 54 28.48 -38.36 -31.37
CA ASN A 54 28.82 -37.73 -30.09
C ASN A 54 28.37 -36.27 -30.04
N GLY A 55 28.51 -35.53 -31.14
CA GLY A 55 28.00 -34.17 -31.26
C GLY A 55 26.48 -34.10 -31.10
N SER A 56 25.75 -34.96 -31.82
CA SER A 56 24.29 -35.07 -31.74
C SER A 56 23.82 -35.43 -30.32
N ASN A 57 24.48 -36.40 -29.69
CA ASN A 57 24.15 -36.82 -28.32
C ASN A 57 24.36 -35.68 -27.31
N LYS A 58 25.47 -34.94 -27.41
CA LYS A 58 25.72 -33.77 -26.56
C LYS A 58 24.69 -32.66 -26.78
N ILE A 59 24.32 -32.38 -28.03
CA ILE A 59 23.27 -31.39 -28.35
C ILE A 59 21.93 -31.81 -27.75
N ASN A 60 21.55 -33.08 -27.89
CA ASN A 60 20.31 -33.60 -27.31
C ASN A 60 20.34 -33.57 -25.77
N GLU A 61 21.48 -33.84 -25.15
CA GLU A 61 21.64 -33.73 -23.70
C GLU A 61 21.50 -32.27 -23.23
N LEU A 62 22.13 -31.32 -23.94
CA LEU A 62 21.96 -29.89 -23.68
C LEU A 62 20.51 -29.46 -23.86
N LYS A 63 19.85 -29.91 -24.93
CA LYS A 63 18.44 -29.60 -25.20
C LYS A 63 17.55 -30.08 -24.05
N LYS A 64 17.73 -31.32 -23.58
CA LYS A 64 17.00 -31.84 -22.41
C LYS A 64 17.27 -31.01 -21.14
N LYS A 65 18.52 -30.59 -20.91
CA LYS A 65 18.87 -29.72 -19.77
C LYS A 65 18.22 -28.34 -19.88
N VAL A 66 18.10 -27.78 -21.08
CA VAL A 66 17.41 -26.50 -21.34
C VAL A 66 15.90 -26.63 -21.22
N ASP A 67 15.31 -27.71 -21.73
CA ASP A 67 13.87 -27.98 -21.60
C ASP A 67 13.45 -28.17 -20.13
N LEU A 68 14.34 -28.70 -19.28
CA LEU A 68 14.13 -28.78 -17.82
C LEU A 68 14.20 -27.42 -17.13
N LEU A 69 14.84 -26.41 -17.73
CA LEU A 69 14.89 -25.03 -17.26
C LEU A 69 13.67 -24.24 -17.75
N ASP A 70 12.47 -24.84 -17.70
CA ASP A 70 11.25 -24.16 -18.11
C ASP A 70 10.97 -22.95 -17.21
N LEU A 71 11.38 -21.78 -17.69
CA LEU A 71 11.19 -20.50 -17.03
C LEU A 71 9.75 -20.00 -17.13
N SER A 72 8.87 -20.66 -17.89
CA SER A 72 7.47 -20.23 -18.06
C SER A 72 6.73 -20.17 -16.73
N LEU A 73 6.95 -21.16 -15.85
CA LEU A 73 6.32 -21.22 -14.53
C LEU A 73 6.76 -20.04 -13.64
N VAL A 74 8.07 -19.76 -13.62
CA VAL A 74 8.62 -18.65 -12.84
C VAL A 74 8.17 -17.31 -13.43
N ASN A 75 8.15 -17.19 -14.76
CA ASN A 75 7.65 -16.02 -15.46
C ASN A 75 6.19 -15.73 -15.13
N ASN A 76 5.35 -16.76 -15.13
CA ASN A 76 3.94 -16.63 -14.77
C ASN A 76 3.78 -16.18 -13.32
N LYS A 77 4.54 -16.76 -12.37
CA LYS A 77 4.48 -16.34 -10.97
C LYS A 77 4.90 -14.88 -10.76
N ILE A 78 5.87 -14.39 -11.54
CA ILE A 78 6.42 -13.03 -11.37
C ILE A 78 5.65 -11.99 -12.18
N CYS A 79 5.40 -12.24 -13.46
CA CYS A 79 4.80 -11.31 -14.40
C CYS A 79 3.28 -11.50 -14.55
N GLY A 80 2.73 -12.70 -14.32
CA GLY A 80 1.28 -12.90 -14.14
C GLY A 80 0.50 -13.51 -15.30
N VAL A 81 1.13 -14.16 -16.28
CA VAL A 81 0.41 -14.90 -17.33
C VAL A 81 1.08 -16.22 -17.71
N GLN A 82 0.27 -17.26 -18.00
CA GLN A 82 0.70 -18.61 -18.40
C GLN A 82 1.10 -18.74 -19.89
N SER A 83 1.33 -17.63 -20.56
CA SER A 83 1.47 -17.64 -22.01
C SER A 83 2.95 -17.82 -22.40
N ASN A 84 3.22 -18.78 -23.28
CA ASN A 84 4.49 -18.89 -24.01
C ASN A 84 4.46 -17.99 -25.27
N LEU A 85 3.75 -16.86 -25.23
CA LEU A 85 3.70 -15.93 -26.35
C LEU A 85 5.01 -15.13 -26.43
N PRO A 86 5.42 -14.74 -27.64
CA PRO A 86 6.54 -13.81 -27.80
C PRO A 86 6.22 -12.46 -27.15
N CYS A 87 7.24 -11.74 -26.70
CA CYS A 87 7.13 -10.50 -25.90
C CYS A 87 6.20 -9.42 -26.49
N HIS A 88 6.04 -9.36 -27.81
CA HIS A 88 5.17 -8.39 -28.46
C HIS A 88 3.67 -8.75 -28.40
N LYS A 89 3.33 -10.03 -28.16
CA LYS A 89 1.95 -10.53 -28.03
C LYS A 89 1.54 -10.80 -26.60
N ASP A 90 2.50 -10.94 -25.68
CA ASP A 90 2.22 -11.19 -24.28
C ASP A 90 1.77 -9.90 -23.57
N LEU A 91 0.59 -9.93 -22.96
CA LEU A 91 0.02 -8.82 -22.20
C LEU A 91 0.88 -8.45 -20.99
N CYS A 92 1.34 -9.47 -20.26
CA CYS A 92 2.11 -9.33 -19.03
C CYS A 92 3.62 -9.41 -19.26
N GLY A 93 4.03 -9.76 -20.49
CA GLY A 93 5.43 -9.85 -20.90
C GLY A 93 6.18 -10.97 -20.18
N GLY A 94 7.44 -10.70 -19.85
CA GLY A 94 8.26 -11.69 -19.18
C GLY A 94 9.63 -11.20 -18.70
N ALA A 95 10.34 -12.06 -17.97
CA ALA A 95 11.61 -11.73 -17.32
C ALA A 95 12.67 -11.15 -18.26
N LEU A 96 12.67 -11.59 -19.54
CA LEU A 96 13.58 -11.12 -20.59
C LEU A 96 12.92 -10.18 -21.59
N CYS A 97 11.62 -9.89 -21.44
CA CYS A 97 10.92 -9.02 -22.38
C CYS A 97 11.27 -7.56 -22.14
N ARG A 98 11.46 -6.85 -23.25
CA ARG A 98 11.66 -5.41 -23.27
C ARG A 98 10.69 -4.75 -24.24
N ASP A 99 10.37 -3.48 -24.00
CA ASP A 99 9.62 -2.65 -24.93
C ASP A 99 10.57 -2.08 -26.01
N ASP A 100 9.99 -1.36 -26.97
CA ASP A 100 10.75 -0.73 -28.05
C ASP A 100 11.73 0.36 -27.55
N TYR A 101 11.56 0.82 -26.31
CA TYR A 101 12.44 1.76 -25.62
C TYR A 101 13.51 1.06 -24.77
N GLY A 102 13.52 -0.28 -24.75
CA GLY A 102 14.46 -1.09 -23.97
C GLY A 102 14.11 -1.25 -22.49
N ASN A 103 12.96 -0.77 -22.00
CA ASN A 103 12.52 -0.99 -20.62
C ASN A 103 11.99 -2.41 -20.45
N ARG A 104 12.13 -2.97 -19.23
CA ARG A 104 11.61 -4.31 -18.94
C ARG A 104 10.09 -4.33 -18.99
N ARG A 105 9.52 -5.28 -19.74
CA ARG A 105 8.07 -5.55 -19.81
C ARG A 105 7.74 -6.79 -18.99
N CYS A 106 7.31 -6.59 -17.76
CA CYS A 106 6.85 -7.65 -16.86
C CYS A 106 5.76 -7.09 -15.94
N GLY A 107 4.61 -7.76 -15.90
CA GLY A 107 3.43 -7.30 -15.17
C GLY A 107 2.70 -6.18 -15.89
N GLY A 108 1.93 -5.42 -15.12
CA GLY A 108 1.07 -4.35 -15.62
C GLY A 108 -0.39 -4.53 -15.20
N PRO A 109 -1.29 -3.66 -15.68
CA PRO A 109 -2.72 -3.80 -15.44
C PRO A 109 -3.21 -5.17 -15.89
N TYR A 110 -4.11 -5.77 -15.10
CA TYR A 110 -4.70 -7.11 -15.34
C TYR A 110 -3.75 -8.30 -15.18
N CYS A 111 -2.51 -8.07 -14.75
CA CYS A 111 -1.55 -9.14 -14.47
C CYS A 111 -1.50 -9.45 -12.98
N ASN A 112 -1.68 -10.73 -12.61
CA ASN A 112 -1.71 -11.17 -11.21
C ASN A 112 -0.34 -11.71 -10.73
N GLY A 113 0.75 -11.28 -11.35
CA GLY A 113 2.10 -11.69 -11.01
C GLY A 113 2.59 -11.00 -9.73
N ALA A 114 3.56 -11.62 -9.05
CA ALA A 114 4.15 -11.10 -7.82
C ALA A 114 4.67 -9.66 -7.96
N LEU A 115 5.17 -9.28 -9.14
CA LEU A 115 5.65 -7.93 -9.39
C LEU A 115 4.52 -6.89 -9.36
N THR A 116 3.39 -7.18 -10.01
CA THR A 116 2.22 -6.29 -10.00
C THR A 116 1.64 -6.20 -8.59
N VAL A 117 1.40 -7.35 -7.96
CA VAL A 117 0.82 -7.40 -6.60
C VAL A 117 1.67 -6.65 -5.58
N SER A 118 3.00 -6.78 -5.64
CA SER A 118 3.92 -6.05 -4.76
C SER A 118 3.88 -4.54 -4.98
N LYS A 119 3.81 -4.09 -6.24
CA LYS A 119 3.66 -2.67 -6.57
C LYS A 119 2.34 -2.10 -6.06
N ASP A 120 1.24 -2.82 -6.29
CA ASP A 120 -0.09 -2.39 -5.84
C ASP A 120 -0.17 -2.34 -4.32
N ALA A 121 0.41 -3.34 -3.63
CA ALA A 121 0.51 -3.35 -2.18
C ALA A 121 1.34 -2.16 -1.64
N LYS A 122 2.44 -1.81 -2.30
CA LYS A 122 3.25 -0.63 -1.94
C LYS A 122 2.45 0.66 -2.11
N ILE A 123 1.81 0.86 -3.26
CA ILE A 123 0.96 2.04 -3.52
C ILE A 123 -0.13 2.12 -2.46
N LYS A 124 -0.78 0.99 -2.16
CA LYS A 124 -1.86 0.97 -1.17
C LYS A 124 -1.37 1.28 0.25
N ALA A 125 -0.18 0.83 0.60
CA ALA A 125 0.46 1.17 1.87
C ALA A 125 0.77 2.66 1.97
N GLU A 126 1.32 3.25 0.90
CA GLU A 126 1.60 4.70 0.83
C GLU A 126 0.31 5.53 0.95
N GLU A 127 -0.75 5.17 0.20
CA GLU A 127 -2.07 5.82 0.33
C GLU A 127 -2.64 5.74 1.74
N THR A 128 -2.46 4.59 2.41
CA THR A 128 -2.99 4.37 3.76
C THR A 128 -2.20 5.19 4.79
N ASP A 129 -0.88 5.29 4.63
CA ASP A 129 -0.04 6.13 5.49
C ASP A 129 -0.42 7.61 5.38
N ASP A 130 -0.64 8.11 4.16
CA ASP A 130 -1.11 9.48 3.92
C ASP A 130 -2.49 9.74 4.58
N GLN A 131 -3.41 8.78 4.48
CA GLN A 131 -4.72 8.86 5.12
C GLN A 131 -4.61 8.86 6.66
N MET A 132 -3.73 8.04 7.23
CA MET A 132 -3.47 8.02 8.67
C MET A 132 -2.87 9.34 9.14
N ASN A 133 -1.90 9.89 8.42
CA ASN A 133 -1.29 11.17 8.74
C ASN A 133 -2.32 12.32 8.72
N ASN A 134 -3.26 12.31 7.76
CA ASN A 134 -4.35 13.27 7.74
C ASN A 134 -5.32 13.09 8.93
N LEU A 135 -5.69 11.84 9.25
CA LEU A 135 -6.55 11.55 10.41
C LEU A 135 -5.91 12.00 11.73
N LEU A 136 -4.60 11.81 11.90
CA LEU A 136 -3.87 12.27 13.08
C LEU A 136 -3.90 13.80 13.23
N LYS A 137 -3.78 14.54 12.12
CA LYS A 137 -3.93 16.00 12.13
C LYS A 137 -5.35 16.43 12.56
N GLN A 138 -6.37 15.80 11.99
CA GLN A 138 -7.77 16.07 12.36
C GLN A 138 -8.06 15.72 13.83
N LEU A 139 -7.47 14.64 14.34
CA LEU A 139 -7.60 14.26 15.74
C LEU A 139 -6.97 15.32 16.66
N GLN A 140 -5.78 15.83 16.31
CA GLN A 140 -5.12 16.90 17.07
C GLN A 140 -5.96 18.19 17.08
N ASP A 141 -6.55 18.58 15.96
CA ASP A 141 -7.46 19.72 15.88
C ASP A 141 -8.70 19.52 16.75
N THR A 142 -9.25 18.31 16.77
CA THR A 142 -10.40 17.95 17.60
C THR A 142 -10.06 18.03 19.09
N ILE A 143 -8.88 17.55 19.50
CA ILE A 143 -8.39 17.66 20.88
C ILE A 143 -8.31 19.13 21.29
N ASN A 144 -7.73 19.98 20.44
CA ASN A 144 -7.62 21.42 20.69
C ASN A 144 -9.01 22.08 20.85
N GLN A 145 -9.99 21.67 20.04
CA GLN A 145 -11.37 22.15 20.16
C GLN A 145 -12.02 21.70 21.48
N ILE A 146 -11.83 20.45 21.88
CA ILE A 146 -12.34 19.91 23.15
C ILE A 146 -11.77 20.71 24.33
N ASP A 147 -10.47 21.00 24.32
CA ASP A 147 -9.84 21.81 25.37
C ASP A 147 -10.39 23.24 25.44
N SER A 148 -10.65 23.84 24.27
CA SER A 148 -11.31 25.15 24.19
C SER A 148 -12.73 25.12 24.78
N VAL A 149 -13.53 24.12 24.41
CA VAL A 149 -14.89 23.92 24.95
C VAL A 149 -14.86 23.68 26.46
N ARG A 150 -13.90 22.90 26.95
CA ARG A 150 -13.70 22.65 28.39
C ARG A 150 -13.40 23.95 29.13
N LYS A 151 -12.52 24.79 28.59
CA LYS A 151 -12.20 26.11 29.17
C LYS A 151 -13.44 27.00 29.25
N VAL A 152 -14.19 27.13 28.16
CA VAL A 152 -15.43 27.93 28.13
C VAL A 152 -16.48 27.39 29.12
N THR A 153 -16.61 26.07 29.23
CA THR A 153 -17.51 25.43 30.18
C THR A 153 -17.12 25.73 31.62
N GLN A 154 -15.82 25.68 31.94
CA GLN A 154 -15.31 26.01 33.27
C GLN A 154 -15.53 27.49 33.61
N GLU A 155 -15.24 28.40 32.67
CA GLU A 155 -15.51 29.83 32.85
C GLU A 155 -17.01 30.12 33.07
N SER A 156 -17.89 29.42 32.36
CA SER A 156 -19.35 29.54 32.53
C SER A 156 -19.78 29.05 33.91
N LYS A 157 -19.25 27.91 34.37
CA LYS A 157 -19.49 27.38 35.72
C LYS A 157 -19.06 28.39 36.79
N ASP A 158 -17.88 28.99 36.65
CA ASP A 158 -17.34 29.96 37.61
C ASP A 158 -18.16 31.27 37.64
N LYS A 159 -18.68 31.72 36.49
CA LYS A 159 -19.60 32.86 36.42
C LYS A 159 -20.94 32.54 37.09
N ALA A 160 -21.48 31.35 36.86
CA ALA A 160 -22.74 30.91 37.45
C ALA A 160 -22.66 30.77 38.97
N THR A 161 -21.56 30.20 39.51
CA THR A 161 -21.34 30.12 40.96
C THR A 161 -21.23 31.50 41.59
N ARG A 162 -20.42 32.40 41.01
CA ARG A 162 -20.33 33.80 41.49
C ARG A 162 -21.67 34.54 41.48
N LEU A 163 -22.50 34.31 40.46
CA LEU A 163 -23.84 34.89 40.40
C LEU A 163 -24.75 34.30 41.50
N SER A 164 -24.69 32.99 41.72
CA SER A 164 -25.44 32.31 42.80
C SER A 164 -25.06 32.84 44.18
N ASP A 165 -23.77 33.08 44.43
CA ASP A 165 -23.28 33.65 45.68
C ASP A 165 -23.84 35.07 45.89
N LYS A 166 -23.79 35.93 44.86
CA LYS A 166 -24.38 37.28 44.89
C LYS A 166 -25.88 37.24 45.14
N ILE A 167 -26.62 36.34 44.48
CA ILE A 167 -28.06 36.17 44.71
C ILE A 167 -28.34 35.77 46.16
N THR A 168 -27.53 34.88 46.72
CA THR A 168 -27.66 34.44 48.12
C THR A 168 -27.39 35.59 49.09
N GLU A 169 -26.35 36.40 48.83
CA GLU A 169 -26.05 37.59 49.62
C GLU A 169 -27.19 38.62 49.56
N MET A 170 -27.69 38.94 48.36
CA MET A 170 -28.83 39.84 48.17
C MET A 170 -30.08 39.35 48.88
N LYS A 171 -30.37 38.04 48.82
CA LYS A 171 -31.49 37.43 49.55
C LYS A 171 -31.36 37.63 51.06
N ASN A 172 -30.16 37.49 51.61
CA ASN A 172 -29.90 37.71 53.03
C ASN A 172 -30.03 39.19 53.42
N ARG A 173 -29.52 40.11 52.59
CA ARG A 173 -29.72 41.56 52.77
C ARG A 173 -31.22 41.92 52.77
N LEU A 174 -31.97 41.47 51.76
CA LEU A 174 -33.42 41.71 51.68
C LEU A 174 -34.19 41.14 52.88
N LYS A 175 -33.80 39.98 53.40
CA LYS A 175 -34.38 39.44 54.64
C LYS A 175 -34.12 40.37 55.82
N LYS A 176 -32.90 40.88 55.97
CA LYS A 176 -32.54 41.83 57.03
C LYS A 176 -33.33 43.13 56.89
N ASP A 177 -33.38 43.70 55.69
CA ASP A 177 -34.10 44.94 55.40
C ASP A 177 -35.60 44.78 55.67
N LYS A 178 -36.18 43.62 55.33
CA LYS A 178 -37.57 43.28 55.66
C LYS A 178 -37.82 43.32 57.18
N GLU A 179 -36.95 42.72 57.99
CA GLU A 179 -37.11 42.72 59.45
C GLU A 179 -36.87 44.11 60.06
N GLN A 180 -35.92 44.88 59.52
CA GLN A 180 -35.73 46.29 59.89
C GLN A 180 -36.98 47.12 59.56
N MET A 181 -37.57 46.94 58.38
CA MET A 181 -38.78 47.66 57.97
C MET A 181 -39.98 47.32 58.86
N LYS A 182 -40.16 46.04 59.22
CA LYS A 182 -41.18 45.65 60.23
C LYS A 182 -40.97 46.36 61.57
N THR A 183 -39.72 46.47 62.02
CA THR A 183 -39.37 47.16 63.26
C THR A 183 -39.73 48.65 63.19
N VAL A 184 -39.42 49.30 62.07
CA VAL A 184 -39.79 50.71 61.82
C VAL A 184 -41.31 50.88 61.82
N ILE A 185 -42.05 50.02 61.10
CA ILE A 185 -43.51 50.03 61.08
C ILE A 185 -44.08 49.89 62.50
N GLN A 186 -43.51 49.00 63.31
CA GLN A 186 -43.96 48.82 64.70
C GLN A 186 -43.72 50.08 65.53
N LYS A 187 -42.54 50.69 65.46
CA LYS A 187 -42.25 51.97 66.13
C LYS A 187 -43.24 53.08 65.76
N VAL A 188 -43.61 53.17 64.48
CA VAL A 188 -44.62 54.12 64.01
C VAL A 188 -45.99 53.81 64.60
N LYS A 189 -46.42 52.54 64.62
CA LYS A 189 -47.69 52.12 65.25
C LYS A 189 -47.72 52.45 66.74
N ASP A 190 -46.62 52.20 67.45
CA ASP A 190 -46.49 52.47 68.88
C ASP A 190 -46.58 53.99 69.15
N PHE A 191 -45.86 54.79 68.36
CA PHE A 191 -45.92 56.25 68.43
C PHE A 191 -47.35 56.78 68.22
N LEU A 192 -48.04 56.30 67.19
CA LEU A 192 -49.43 56.69 66.91
C LEU A 192 -50.39 56.28 68.06
N THR A 193 -50.12 55.17 68.73
CA THR A 193 -50.91 54.70 69.89
C THR A 193 -50.71 55.62 71.09
N VAL A 194 -49.47 56.01 71.38
CA VAL A 194 -49.13 56.98 72.43
C VAL A 194 -49.81 58.33 72.16
N LEU A 195 -49.71 58.85 70.92
CA LEU A 195 -50.36 60.10 70.53
C LEU A 195 -51.89 60.05 70.73
N LYS A 196 -52.55 58.95 70.37
CA LYS A 196 -53.99 58.79 70.62
C LYS A 196 -54.32 58.89 72.12
N LYS A 197 -53.51 58.28 72.99
CA LYS A 197 -53.68 58.33 74.46
C LYS A 197 -53.48 59.73 75.03
N TRP A 198 -52.49 60.47 74.55
CA TRP A 198 -52.27 61.88 74.93
C TRP A 198 -53.45 62.75 74.51
N ARG A 199 -53.93 62.59 73.28
CA ARG A 199 -55.10 63.32 72.77
C ARG A 199 -56.36 63.07 73.62
N THR A 200 -56.64 61.83 74.02
CA THR A 200 -57.81 61.51 74.85
C THR A 200 -57.68 62.04 76.28
N LYS A 201 -56.51 61.92 76.92
CA LYS A 201 -56.23 62.54 78.23
C LYS A 201 -56.41 64.06 78.18
N GLY A 202 -55.80 64.74 77.21
CA GLY A 202 -55.95 66.18 77.05
C GLY A 202 -57.40 66.63 76.83
N ARG A 203 -58.22 65.82 76.14
CA ARG A 203 -59.66 66.08 75.99
C ARG A 203 -60.43 65.92 77.31
N ARG A 204 -60.10 64.91 78.12
CA ARG A 204 -60.69 64.72 79.46
C ARG A 204 -60.29 65.85 80.41
N SER A 205 -59.01 66.22 80.46
CA SER A 205 -58.55 67.34 81.29
C SER A 205 -59.25 68.64 80.91
N ARG A 206 -59.37 68.96 79.61
CA ARG A 206 -60.15 70.13 79.16
C ARG A 206 -61.60 70.10 79.64
N LYS A 207 -62.31 68.97 79.48
CA LYS A 207 -63.69 68.81 79.97
C LYS A 207 -63.79 68.99 81.49
N PHE A 208 -62.84 68.45 82.26
CA PHE A 208 -62.80 68.61 83.71
C PHE A 208 -62.65 70.08 84.12
N PHE A 209 -61.65 70.78 83.57
CA PHE A 209 -61.44 72.22 83.82
C PHE A 209 -62.66 73.06 83.44
N GLN A 210 -63.34 72.74 82.34
CA GLN A 210 -64.54 73.44 81.91
C GLN A 210 -65.71 73.24 82.88
N LYS A 211 -65.85 72.02 83.42
CA LYS A 211 -66.86 71.67 84.45
C LYS A 211 -66.56 72.31 85.80
N SER A 212 -65.30 72.34 86.23
CA SER A 212 -64.87 73.02 87.46
C SER A 212 -65.13 74.53 87.41
N LYS A 213 -64.84 75.18 86.27
CA LYS A 213 -65.16 76.61 86.07
C LYS A 213 -66.66 76.93 86.11
N MET A 214 -67.53 75.98 85.75
CA MET A 214 -68.98 76.15 85.87
C MET A 214 -69.47 75.95 87.31
N SER A 215 -68.76 75.18 88.13
CA SER A 215 -69.14 74.89 89.51
C SER A 215 -68.69 75.98 90.51
N THR A 216 -67.66 76.76 90.20
CA THR A 216 -67.20 77.92 91.01
C THR A 216 -67.90 79.23 90.66
N LYS A 217 -68.88 79.21 89.75
CA LYS A 217 -69.71 80.37 89.36
C LYS A 217 -71.15 80.32 89.91
N LYS A 218 -71.42 79.42 90.86
CA LYS A 218 -72.63 79.39 91.70
C LYS A 218 -72.22 79.77 93.12
#